data_AF-A0A8S7BLL2-F1
#
_entry.id   AF-A0A8S7BLL2-F1
#
_cell.length_a   1.000
_cell.length_b   1.000
_cell.length_c   1.000
_cell.angle_alpha   90.00
_cell.angle_beta   90.00
_cell.angle_gamma   90.00
#
_symmetry.space_group_name_H-M   'P 1'
#
loop_
_entity.id
_entity.type
_entity.pdbx_description
1 polymer ?
#
loop_
_entity_poly.entity_id
_entity_poly.type
_entity_poly.pdbx_seq_one_letter_code
_entity_poly.pdbx_strand_id
1 'polypeptide(L)' 'KHWDSLNVYCSNGWVEIDNNIAEKALRGVAVGRKNWLFAGSDSGGEHGAVLYLLIGTCRLNNVEPEKWLRYVIEHIQD' A
#
# COMPACT_ATOMS: atom_id res chain seq x y z
N LYS A 1 -16.20 -20.94 9.76
CA LYS A 1 -16.88 -20.24 8.65
C LYS A 1 -15.94 -19.80 7.52
N HIS A 2 -14.64 -19.58 7.75
CA HIS A 2 -13.71 -19.13 6.69
C HIS A 2 -12.81 -20.24 6.09
N TRP A 3 -13.06 -21.51 6.43
CA TRP A 3 -12.21 -22.63 6.01
C TRP A 3 -12.12 -22.76 4.49
N ASP A 4 -13.24 -22.57 3.78
CA ASP A 4 -13.25 -22.65 2.33
C ASP A 4 -12.40 -21.54 1.69
N SER A 5 -12.45 -20.32 2.23
CA SER A 5 -11.62 -19.19 1.77
C SER A 5 -10.13 -19.40 2.05
N LEU A 6 -9.78 -20.01 3.19
CA LEU A 6 -8.39 -20.29 3.54
C LEU A 6 -7.77 -21.44 2.73
N ASN A 7 -8.59 -22.29 2.09
CA ASN A 7 -8.12 -23.41 1.27
C ASN A 7 -8.13 -23.13 -0.24
N VAL A 8 -8.42 -21.90 -0.67
CA VAL A 8 -8.44 -21.54 -2.12
C VAL A 8 -7.09 -21.82 -2.79
N TYR A 9 -5.98 -21.66 -2.07
CA TYR A 9 -4.65 -21.96 -2.60
C TYR A 9 -4.48 -23.44 -3.01
N CYS A 10 -5.24 -24.37 -2.41
CA CYS A 10 -5.20 -25.79 -2.75
C CYS A 10 -5.76 -26.08 -4.15
N SER A 11 -6.65 -25.23 -4.66
CA SER A 11 -7.31 -25.39 -5.96
C SER A 11 -6.91 -24.32 -6.99
N ASN A 12 -6.33 -23.21 -6.54
CA ASN A 12 -5.86 -22.12 -7.39
C ASN A 12 -4.40 -21.75 -7.08
N GLY A 13 -3.48 -22.19 -7.94
CA GLY A 13 -2.04 -21.92 -7.80
C GLY A 13 -1.61 -20.46 -8.00
N TRP A 14 -2.53 -19.56 -8.33
CA TRP A 14 -2.26 -18.11 -8.36
C TRP A 14 -2.40 -17.46 -6.99
N VAL A 15 -3.02 -18.15 -6.03
CA VAL A 15 -3.26 -17.65 -4.68
C VAL A 15 -2.19 -18.19 -3.76
N GLU A 16 -1.54 -17.28 -3.03
CA GLU A 16 -0.55 -17.66 -2.01
C GLU A 16 -1.24 -18.36 -0.82
N ILE A 17 -0.51 -19.30 -0.20
CA ILE A 17 -0.98 -20.00 1.02
C ILE A 17 -1.13 -19.06 2.21
N ASP A 18 -0.41 -17.93 2.19
CA ASP A 18 -0.38 -16.95 3.24
C ASP A 18 -0.59 -15.52 2.72
N ASN A 19 -0.80 -14.59 3.64
CA ASN A 19 -1.04 -13.18 3.34
C ASN A 19 0.21 -12.30 3.54
N ASN A 20 1.41 -12.90 3.59
CA ASN A 20 2.63 -12.18 3.95
C ASN A 20 2.92 -11.01 2.99
N ILE A 21 2.57 -11.17 1.71
CA ILE A 21 2.74 -10.11 0.71
C ILE A 21 1.93 -8.87 1.09
N ALA A 22 0.64 -9.04 1.41
CA ALA A 22 -0.23 -7.92 1.76
C ALA A 22 0.14 -7.33 3.13
N GLU A 23 0.47 -8.17 4.11
CA GLU A 23 0.93 -7.70 5.43
C GLU A 23 2.21 -6.88 5.35
N LYS A 24 3.17 -7.33 4.52
CA LYS A 24 4.41 -6.59 4.27
C LYS A 24 4.14 -5.27 3.56
N ALA A 25 3.21 -5.22 2.62
CA ALA A 25 2.78 -3.99 1.96
C ALA A 25 2.15 -2.99 2.96
N LEU A 26 1.34 -3.47 3.90
CA LEU A 26 0.68 -2.64 4.91
C LEU A 26 1.58 -2.27 6.10
N ARG A 27 2.73 -2.92 6.26
CA ARG A 27 3.65 -2.68 7.39
C ARG A 27 4.06 -1.22 7.54
N GLY A 28 4.26 -0.50 6.43
CA GLY A 28 4.59 0.93 6.45
C GLY A 28 3.49 1.79 7.11
N VAL A 29 2.23 1.49 6.80
CA VAL A 29 1.06 2.15 7.41
C VAL A 29 0.96 1.78 8.89
N ALA A 30 1.14 0.50 9.23
CA ALA A 30 1.06 0.03 10.62
C ALA A 30 2.11 0.68 11.52
N VAL A 31 3.34 0.86 11.03
CA VAL A 31 4.41 1.57 11.76
C VAL A 31 4.11 3.07 11.88
N GLY A 32 3.60 3.68 10.80
CA GLY A 32 3.24 5.10 10.75
C GLY A 32 2.10 5.51 11.69
N ARG A 33 1.27 4.55 12.15
CA ARG A 33 0.14 4.80 13.06
C ARG A 33 0.47 5.60 14.31
N LYS A 34 1.67 5.44 14.87
CA LYS A 34 2.10 6.20 16.04
C LYS A 34 2.45 7.67 15.71
N ASN A 35 2.81 7.96 14.47
CA ASN A 35 3.27 9.29 14.04
C ASN A 35 2.11 10.23 13.70
N TRP A 36 0.93 9.70 13.40
CA TRP A 36 -0.26 10.48 13.03
C TRP A 36 -1.43 10.26 13.98
N LEU A 37 -1.15 9.96 15.26
CA LEU A 37 -2.15 9.61 16.27
C LEU A 37 -3.29 10.65 16.42
N PHE A 38 -3.00 11.90 16.06
CA PHE A 38 -3.93 13.04 16.15
C PHE A 38 -4.37 13.60 14.78
N ALA A 39 -3.85 13.06 13.68
CA ALA A 39 -4.34 13.37 12.34
C ALA A 39 -5.42 12.34 11.99
N GLY A 40 -6.70 12.75 12.05
CA GLY A 40 -7.82 11.81 12.09
C GLY A 40 -9.05 12.25 11.30
N SER A 41 -8.90 13.08 10.26
CA SER A 41 -10.01 13.29 9.33
C SER A 41 -10.06 12.14 8.32
N ASP A 42 -11.29 11.72 7.96
CA ASP A 42 -11.50 10.71 6.92
C ASP A 42 -10.83 11.14 5.60
N SER A 43 -10.96 12.43 5.27
CA SER A 43 -10.26 13.05 4.13
C SER A 43 -8.74 12.87 4.22
N GLY A 44 -8.13 13.09 5.38
CA GLY A 44 -6.68 12.89 5.56
C GLY A 44 -6.28 11.43 5.41
N GLY A 45 -7.14 10.50 5.85
CA GLY A 45 -6.99 9.06 5.63
C GLY A 45 -7.00 8.69 4.15
N GLU A 46 -7.95 9.21 3.38
CA GLU A 46 -8.04 8.98 1.93
C GLU A 46 -6.81 9.50 1.18
N HIS A 47 -6.37 10.73 1.46
CA HIS A 47 -5.16 11.29 0.85
C HIS A 47 -3.91 10.49 1.23
N GLY A 48 -3.82 10.06 2.49
CA GLY A 48 -2.74 9.17 2.94
C GLY A 48 -2.74 7.85 2.19
N ALA A 49 -3.90 7.22 2.01
CA ALA A 49 -4.03 5.97 1.26
C ALA A 49 -3.56 6.12 -0.20
N VAL A 50 -3.94 7.22 -0.87
CA VAL A 50 -3.46 7.54 -2.22
C VAL A 50 -1.93 7.67 -2.25
N LEU A 51 -1.33 8.40 -1.31
CA LEU A 51 0.12 8.56 -1.25
C LEU A 51 0.85 7.22 -1.05
N TYR A 52 0.38 6.38 -0.13
CA TYR A 52 0.96 5.05 0.09
C TYR A 52 0.82 4.15 -1.14
N LEU A 53 -0.30 4.22 -1.85
CA LEU A 53 -0.51 3.50 -3.09
C LEU A 53 0.51 3.92 -4.15
N LEU A 54 0.70 5.23 -4.38
CA LEU A 54 1.65 5.75 -5.35
C LEU A 54 3.10 5.33 -5.04
N ILE A 55 3.50 5.44 -3.77
CA ILE A 55 4.83 4.99 -3.32
C ILE A 55 4.99 3.47 -3.49
N GLY A 56 3.93 2.70 -3.18
CA GLY A 56 3.89 1.26 -3.38
C GLY A 56 4.08 0.88 -4.84
N THR A 57 3.34 1.52 -5.75
CA THR A 57 3.45 1.31 -7.20
C THR A 57 4.85 1.66 -7.72
N CYS A 58 5.46 2.76 -7.25
CA CYS A 58 6.84 3.10 -7.63
C CYS A 58 7.81 1.97 -7.29
N ARG A 59 7.74 1.46 -6.04
CA ARG A 59 8.59 0.35 -5.58
C ARG A 59 8.37 -0.93 -6.38
N LEU A 60 7.13 -1.27 -6.71
CA LEU A 60 6.80 -2.45 -7.52
C LEU A 60 7.36 -2.35 -8.95
N ASN A 61 7.52 -1.14 -9.47
CA ASN A 61 8.08 -0.88 -10.80
C ASN A 61 9.58 -0.59 -10.79
N ASN A 62 10.28 -0.79 -9.66
CA ASN A 62 11.70 -0.43 -9.50
C ASN A 62 12.00 1.06 -9.75
N VAL A 63 11.01 1.93 -9.53
CA VAL A 63 11.15 3.38 -9.61
C VAL A 63 11.42 3.92 -8.20
N GLU A 64 12.39 4.81 -8.08
CA GLU A 64 12.69 5.47 -6.81
C GLU A 64 11.57 6.48 -6.48
N PRO A 65 10.83 6.30 -5.35
CA PRO A 65 9.63 7.08 -5.09
C PRO A 65 9.84 8.59 -4.92
N GLU A 66 10.96 9.02 -4.34
CA GLU A 66 11.24 10.45 -4.10
C GLU A 66 11.48 11.21 -5.41
N LYS A 67 12.29 10.65 -6.30
CA LYS A 67 12.53 11.15 -7.66
C LYS A 67 11.24 11.21 -8.46
N TRP A 68 10.42 10.15 -8.41
CA TRP A 68 9.13 10.13 -9.10
C TRP A 68 8.20 11.22 -8.57
N LEU A 69 8.08 11.35 -7.26
CA LEU A 69 7.20 12.34 -6.65
C LEU A 69 7.64 13.77 -6.97
N ARG A 70 8.95 14.04 -6.92
CA ARG A 70 9.55 15.31 -7.34
C ARG A 70 9.21 15.63 -8.78
N TYR A 71 9.46 14.68 -9.69
CA TYR A 71 9.16 14.84 -11.11
C TYR A 71 7.67 15.18 -11.33
N VAL A 72 6.75 14.41 -10.72
CA VAL A 72 5.31 14.64 -10.89
C VAL A 72 4.92 16.02 -10.36
N ILE A 73 5.36 16.43 -9.18
CA ILE A 73 5.02 17.74 -8.62
C ILE A 73 5.54 18.88 -9.49
N GLU A 74 6.73 18.73 -10.08
CA GLU A 74 7.33 19.73 -10.99
C GLU A 74 6.58 19.83 -12.33
N HIS A 75 5.92 18.78 -12.81
CA HIS A 75 5.31 18.71 -14.15
C HIS A 75 3.78 18.61 -14.15
N ILE A 76 3.11 18.58 -12.99
CA ILE A 76 1.64 18.42 -12.91
C ILE A 76 0.89 19.71 -13.31
N GLN A 77 1.59 20.83 -13.44
CA GLN A 77 1.01 22.13 -13.81
C GLN A 77 1.09 22.43 -15.32
N ASP A 78 1.74 21.57 -16.10
CA ASP A 78 1.77 21.62 -17.56
C ASP A 78 0.59 20.84 -18.18
#